data_AF-A0A087UJC4-F1
#
_entry.id   AF-A0A087UJC4-F1
#
_cell.length_a   1.000
_cell.length_b   1.000
_cell.length_c   1.000
_cell.angle_alpha   90.00
_cell.angle_beta   90.00
_cell.angle_gamma   90.00
#
_symmetry.space_group_name_H-M   'P 1'
#
loop_
_entity.id
_entity.type
_entity.pdbx_description
1 polymer ?
#
loop_
_entity_poly.entity_id
_entity_poly.type
_entity_poly.pdbx_seq_one_letter_code
_entity_poly.pdbx_strand_id
1 'polypeptide(L)'
;MSGEIDQRKEDKSKPQLHEAKVPRRGCGSRFMSWVRENGFLVLLVLATASGYILGFLLKPQNFSSQTITLIGFPGQLVIRSFLMIIVPLLFCNLVLGVSSLRKGGDAKMVAITIAFFLGLSTFSAIMGATAGHVVHPGQKITSSKIQPQSSMSGRKGVILDSMLDLLWNGVPSNIIEATFVKEYTHVEIVNTSSSGTLNGSVIYKKSLQQKKG
;
A
#
# COMPACT_ATOMS: atom_id res chain seq x y z
N MET A 1 -20.94 30.46 38.72
CA MET A 1 -22.15 29.77 39.20
C MET A 1 -21.81 28.29 39.19
N SER A 2 -21.58 27.78 40.41
CA SER A 2 -21.13 26.42 40.69
C SER A 2 -22.18 25.41 40.26
N GLY A 3 -21.76 24.27 39.75
CA GLY A 3 -22.63 23.20 39.29
C GLY A 3 -21.96 21.85 39.49
N GLU A 4 -21.68 21.53 40.75
CA GLU A 4 -21.30 20.21 41.22
C GLU A 4 -22.60 19.41 41.42
N ILE A 5 -22.78 18.31 40.66
CA ILE A 5 -23.78 17.30 40.98
C ILE A 5 -23.09 15.94 40.99
N ASP A 6 -22.66 15.63 42.20
CA ASP A 6 -22.41 14.31 42.76
C ASP A 6 -23.66 13.42 42.65
N GLN A 7 -23.48 12.19 42.15
CA GLN A 7 -24.46 11.10 42.22
C GLN A 7 -23.67 9.81 42.48
N ARG A 8 -23.29 9.62 43.75
CA ARG A 8 -22.87 8.33 44.29
C ARG A 8 -23.84 7.85 45.36
N LYS A 9 -24.23 6.57 45.24
CA LYS A 9 -24.93 5.67 46.19
C LYS A 9 -26.44 5.92 46.31
N GLU A 10 -27.28 4.91 46.13
CA GLU A 10 -27.44 3.67 46.92
C GLU A 10 -28.11 2.57 46.07
N ASP A 11 -28.27 1.29 46.44
CA ASP A 11 -27.67 0.28 47.33
C ASP A 11 -28.41 -1.03 46.95
N LYS A 12 -27.79 -2.18 47.18
CA LYS A 12 -28.39 -3.52 47.35
C LYS A 12 -29.40 -4.03 46.31
N SER A 13 -28.89 -4.94 45.48
CA SER A 13 -29.48 -6.28 45.43
C SER A 13 -28.36 -7.30 45.18
N LYS A 14 -28.03 -8.09 46.21
CA LYS A 14 -27.17 -9.28 46.09
C LYS A 14 -28.07 -10.49 45.85
N PRO A 15 -27.97 -11.18 44.71
CA PRO A 15 -28.31 -12.59 44.64
C PRO A 15 -27.08 -13.42 45.01
N GLN A 16 -27.32 -14.46 45.80
CA GLN A 16 -26.36 -15.42 46.34
C GLN A 16 -25.46 -16.04 45.25
N LEU A 17 -24.14 -15.92 45.41
CA LEU A 17 -23.16 -16.60 44.55
C LEU A 17 -23.08 -18.08 44.97
N HIS A 18 -23.81 -18.93 44.27
CA HIS A 18 -23.55 -20.37 44.29
C HIS A 18 -22.12 -20.63 43.79
N GLU A 19 -21.37 -21.39 44.58
CA GLU A 19 -19.99 -21.79 44.31
C GLU A 19 -19.94 -22.72 43.08
N ALA A 20 -19.84 -22.14 41.89
CA ALA A 20 -19.52 -22.89 40.69
C ALA A 20 -18.01 -23.18 40.67
N LYS A 21 -17.66 -24.43 41.02
CA LYS A 21 -16.29 -24.97 40.93
C LYS A 21 -15.70 -24.69 39.53
N VAL A 22 -14.76 -23.75 39.45
CA VAL A 22 -14.02 -23.42 38.21
C VAL A 22 -13.04 -24.57 37.92
N PRO A 23 -13.13 -25.27 36.78
CA PRO A 23 -12.17 -26.31 36.46
C PRO A 23 -10.79 -25.68 36.25
N ARG A 24 -9.77 -26.26 36.91
CA ARG A 24 -8.37 -25.88 36.72
C ARG A 24 -7.94 -26.18 35.29
N ARG A 25 -8.02 -25.17 34.44
CA ARG A 25 -7.61 -25.20 33.04
C ARG A 25 -6.08 -25.14 32.94
N GLY A 26 -5.47 -26.21 32.45
CA GLY A 26 -4.02 -26.33 32.24
C GLY A 26 -3.48 -25.32 31.22
N CYS A 27 -2.17 -25.07 31.24
CA CYS A 27 -1.50 -24.02 30.45
C CYS A 27 -1.82 -24.08 28.95
N GLY A 28 -2.00 -25.28 28.37
CA GLY A 28 -2.41 -25.47 26.98
C GLY A 28 -3.83 -24.96 26.66
N SER A 29 -4.76 -25.02 27.62
CA SER A 29 -6.14 -24.55 27.40
C SER A 29 -6.26 -23.02 27.39
N ARG A 30 -5.32 -22.29 28.02
CA ARG A 30 -5.23 -20.83 27.90
C ARG A 30 -4.69 -20.44 26.52
N PHE A 31 -3.66 -21.13 26.03
CA PHE A 31 -3.14 -20.93 24.68
C PHE A 31 -4.20 -21.26 23.62
N MET A 32 -4.92 -22.36 23.77
CA MET A 32 -6.00 -22.75 22.85
C MET A 32 -7.17 -21.74 22.86
N SER A 33 -7.49 -21.16 24.03
CA SER A 33 -8.48 -20.07 24.13
C SER A 33 -8.01 -18.84 23.37
N TRP A 34 -6.76 -18.44 23.58
CA TRP A 34 -6.15 -17.28 22.91
C TRP A 34 -6.05 -17.46 21.39
N VAL A 35 -5.70 -18.66 20.91
CA VAL A 35 -5.69 -19.00 19.48
C VAL A 35 -7.09 -18.92 18.89
N ARG A 36 -8.12 -19.34 19.63
CA ARG A 36 -9.51 -19.23 19.18
C ARG A 36 -9.98 -17.78 19.14
N GLU A 37 -9.51 -16.94 20.05
CA GLU A 37 -9.78 -15.50 20.07
C GLU A 37 -9.07 -14.75 18.93
N ASN A 38 -7.87 -15.20 18.55
CA ASN A 38 -7.04 -14.58 17.50
C ASN A 38 -6.97 -15.42 16.22
N GLY A 39 -8.06 -16.14 15.90
CA GLY A 39 -8.08 -17.16 14.85
C GLY A 39 -7.65 -16.65 13.46
N PHE A 40 -8.12 -15.48 13.03
CA PHE A 40 -7.77 -14.92 11.72
C PHE A 40 -6.28 -14.59 11.61
N LEU A 41 -5.70 -14.00 12.66
CA LEU A 41 -4.28 -13.62 12.68
C LEU A 41 -3.39 -14.86 12.68
N VAL A 42 -3.73 -15.87 13.49
CA VAL A 42 -3.01 -17.15 13.51
C VAL A 42 -3.09 -17.84 12.16
N LEU A 43 -4.26 -17.85 11.51
CA LEU A 43 -4.44 -18.44 10.18
C LEU A 43 -3.57 -17.72 9.13
N LEU A 44 -3.49 -16.39 9.17
CA LEU A 44 -2.65 -15.61 8.24
C LEU A 44 -1.15 -15.92 8.41
N VAL A 45 -0.68 -16.03 9.65
CA VAL A 45 0.72 -16.38 9.93
C VAL A 45 1.02 -17.81 9.47
N LEU A 46 0.13 -18.77 9.75
CA LEU A 46 0.30 -20.16 9.28
C LEU A 46 0.22 -20.29 7.76
N ALA A 47 -0.66 -19.54 7.10
CA ALA A 47 -0.79 -19.50 5.64
C ALA A 47 0.45 -18.91 4.96
N THR A 48 1.02 -17.81 5.51
CA THR A 48 2.24 -17.20 4.98
C THR A 48 3.47 -18.07 5.21
N ALA A 49 3.59 -18.69 6.39
CA ALA A 49 4.67 -19.63 6.70
C ALA A 49 4.62 -20.88 5.80
N SER A 50 3.45 -21.51 5.68
CA SER A 50 3.26 -22.67 4.79
C SER A 50 3.49 -22.31 3.31
N GLY A 51 3.02 -21.15 2.86
CA GLY A 51 3.28 -20.65 1.51
C GLY A 51 4.75 -20.41 1.22
N TYR A 52 5.51 -19.85 2.18
CA TYR A 52 6.95 -19.66 2.06
C TYR A 52 7.70 -21.01 1.97
N ILE A 53 7.37 -21.96 2.85
CA ILE A 53 7.97 -23.29 2.85
C ILE A 53 7.68 -24.02 1.53
N LEU A 54 6.43 -23.98 1.07
CA LEU A 54 6.02 -24.59 -0.19
C LEU A 54 6.71 -23.93 -1.38
N GLY A 55 6.80 -22.60 -1.42
CA GLY A 55 7.50 -21.86 -2.47
C GLY A 55 8.99 -22.18 -2.52
N PHE A 56 9.65 -22.33 -1.36
CA PHE A 56 11.04 -22.73 -1.27
C PHE A 56 11.25 -24.18 -1.76
N LEU A 57 10.34 -25.08 -1.42
CA LEU A 57 10.40 -26.49 -1.83
C LEU A 57 10.11 -26.70 -3.33
N LEU A 58 9.26 -25.87 -3.92
CA LEU A 58 8.94 -25.88 -5.36
C LEU A 58 10.04 -25.22 -6.22
N LYS A 59 10.87 -24.33 -5.64
CA LYS A 59 11.94 -23.60 -6.36
C LYS A 59 12.94 -24.48 -7.14
N PRO A 60 13.48 -25.60 -6.60
CA PRO A 60 14.45 -26.43 -7.33
C PRO A 60 13.83 -27.33 -8.42
N GLN A 61 12.51 -27.45 -8.47
CA GLN A 61 11.82 -28.29 -9.45
C GLN A 61 11.61 -27.50 -10.74
N ASN A 62 12.20 -27.95 -11.86
CA ASN A 62 12.07 -27.32 -13.17
C ASN A 62 10.71 -27.61 -13.81
N PHE A 63 9.63 -27.05 -13.24
CA PHE A 63 8.29 -27.16 -13.80
C PHE A 63 8.12 -26.29 -15.06
N SER A 64 7.30 -26.77 -16.01
CA SER A 64 6.90 -25.99 -17.18
C SER A 64 6.19 -24.69 -16.76
N SER A 65 6.42 -23.60 -17.52
CA SER A 65 5.87 -22.26 -17.25
C SER A 65 4.34 -22.24 -17.08
N GLN A 66 3.64 -23.18 -17.72
CA GLN A 66 2.19 -23.31 -17.62
C GLN A 66 1.75 -23.81 -16.23
N THR A 67 2.48 -24.75 -15.64
CA THR A 67 2.21 -25.30 -14.30
C THR A 67 2.44 -24.25 -13.21
N ILE A 68 3.49 -23.43 -13.35
CA ILE A 68 3.79 -22.33 -12.42
C ILE A 68 2.68 -21.26 -12.46
N THR A 69 2.14 -20.99 -13.65
CA THR A 69 1.02 -20.06 -13.79
C THR A 69 -0.25 -20.61 -13.13
N LEU A 70 -0.51 -21.90 -13.27
CA LEU A 70 -1.70 -22.54 -12.72
C LEU A 70 -1.67 -22.59 -11.17
N ILE A 71 -0.52 -22.88 -10.56
CA ILE A 71 -0.38 -22.86 -9.08
C ILE A 71 -0.47 -21.43 -8.52
N GLY A 72 -0.04 -20.42 -9.29
CA GLY A 72 -0.14 -19.00 -8.91
C GLY A 72 -1.51 -18.36 -9.16
N PHE A 73 -2.40 -19.04 -9.90
CA PHE A 73 -3.73 -18.55 -10.25
C PHE A 73 -4.59 -18.12 -9.04
N PRO A 74 -4.72 -18.89 -7.93
CA PRO A 74 -5.50 -18.45 -6.77
C PRO A 74 -4.96 -17.16 -6.15
N GLY A 75 -3.64 -16.95 -6.13
CA GLY A 75 -3.04 -15.71 -5.64
C GLY A 75 -3.40 -14.51 -6.52
N GLN A 76 -3.40 -14.69 -7.85
CA GLN A 76 -3.85 -13.66 -8.79
C GLN A 76 -5.32 -13.30 -8.61
N LEU A 77 -6.17 -14.30 -8.36
CA LEU A 77 -7.59 -14.08 -8.08
C LEU A 77 -7.78 -13.21 -6.83
N VAL A 78 -7.07 -13.54 -5.74
CA VAL A 78 -7.12 -12.79 -4.47
C VAL A 78 -6.67 -11.33 -4.66
N ILE A 79 -5.57 -11.10 -5.38
CA ILE A 79 -5.08 -9.74 -5.66
C ILE A 79 -6.16 -8.94 -6.41
N ARG A 80 -6.77 -9.53 -7.44
CA ARG A 80 -7.86 -8.89 -8.20
C ARG A 80 -9.10 -8.61 -7.35
N SER A 81 -9.46 -9.52 -6.45
CA SER A 81 -10.56 -9.30 -5.50
C SER A 81 -10.30 -8.11 -4.58
N PHE A 82 -9.08 -7.99 -4.02
CA PHE A 82 -8.72 -6.84 -3.19
C PHE A 82 -8.72 -5.52 -3.97
N LEU A 83 -8.23 -5.53 -5.21
CA LEU A 83 -8.22 -4.36 -6.09
C LEU A 83 -9.64 -3.89 -6.47
N MET A 84 -10.57 -4.80 -6.70
CA MET A 84 -11.97 -4.44 -6.99
C MET A 84 -12.68 -3.85 -5.77
N ILE A 85 -12.32 -4.30 -4.57
CA ILE A 85 -12.91 -3.84 -3.30
C ILE A 85 -12.33 -2.49 -2.87
N ILE A 86 -11.01 -2.27 -3.01
CA ILE A 86 -10.35 -1.08 -2.47
C ILE A 86 -10.79 0.22 -3.16
N VAL A 87 -10.99 0.19 -4.48
CA VAL A 87 -11.36 1.37 -5.29
C VAL A 87 -12.62 2.08 -4.76
N PRO A 88 -13.79 1.41 -4.64
CA PRO A 88 -15.00 2.05 -4.12
C PRO A 88 -14.91 2.35 -2.62
N LEU A 89 -14.27 1.48 -1.82
CA LEU A 89 -14.17 1.67 -0.38
C LEU A 89 -13.38 2.94 -0.02
N LEU A 90 -12.31 3.25 -0.76
CA LEU A 90 -11.53 4.46 -0.52
C LEU A 90 -12.35 5.73 -0.79
N PHE A 91 -13.11 5.76 -1.89
CA PHE A 91 -13.97 6.90 -2.20
C PHE A 91 -15.03 7.12 -1.12
N CYS A 92 -15.75 6.06 -0.74
CA CYS A 92 -16.75 6.14 0.31
C CYS A 92 -16.13 6.59 1.64
N ASN A 93 -15.04 5.96 2.09
CA ASN A 93 -14.38 6.32 3.34
C ASN A 93 -13.89 7.77 3.34
N LEU A 94 -13.44 8.29 2.21
CA LEU A 94 -13.03 9.69 2.08
C LEU A 94 -14.23 10.64 2.19
N VAL A 95 -15.34 10.36 1.51
CA VAL A 95 -16.57 11.17 1.58
C VAL A 95 -17.17 11.14 2.99
N LEU A 96 -17.29 9.97 3.60
CA LEU A 96 -17.77 9.82 4.97
C LEU A 96 -16.83 10.52 5.97
N GLY A 97 -15.52 10.40 5.77
CA GLY A 97 -14.52 11.08 6.59
C GLY A 97 -14.66 12.60 6.51
N VAL A 98 -14.66 13.16 5.30
CA VAL A 98 -14.74 14.61 5.07
C VAL A 98 -16.09 15.19 5.52
N SER A 99 -17.20 14.48 5.29
CA SER A 99 -18.53 14.94 5.72
C SER A 99 -18.72 14.94 7.24
N SER A 100 -17.98 14.11 7.97
CA SER A 100 -18.00 14.07 9.44
C SER A 100 -17.32 15.29 10.08
N LEU A 101 -16.49 16.03 9.33
CA LEU A 101 -15.88 17.27 9.83
C LEU A 101 -16.95 18.36 9.95
N ARG A 102 -17.40 18.59 11.19
CA ARG A 102 -18.30 19.71 11.54
C ARG A 102 -17.68 21.05 11.14
N LYS A 103 -18.49 21.94 10.54
CA LYS A 103 -18.15 23.32 10.13
C LYS A 103 -17.75 24.28 11.29
N GLY A 104 -17.51 23.76 12.48
CA GLY A 104 -17.00 24.47 13.66
C GLY A 104 -16.20 23.57 14.59
N GLY A 105 -15.71 22.43 14.09
CA GLY A 105 -14.74 21.60 14.80
C GLY A 105 -13.37 22.30 14.85
N ASP A 106 -12.52 21.90 15.80
CA ASP A 106 -11.19 22.47 15.98
C ASP A 106 -10.31 22.22 14.76
N ALA A 107 -10.36 23.11 13.77
CA ALA A 107 -9.49 23.09 12.59
C ALA A 107 -8.01 23.09 12.97
N LYS A 108 -7.69 23.60 14.17
CA LYS A 108 -6.35 23.53 14.79
C LYS A 108 -5.88 22.10 15.00
N MET A 109 -6.76 21.20 15.45
CA MET A 109 -6.43 19.79 15.66
C MET A 109 -6.20 19.06 14.33
N VAL A 110 -6.98 19.41 13.30
CA VAL A 110 -6.75 18.87 11.94
C VAL A 110 -5.44 19.40 11.37
N ALA A 111 -5.17 20.70 11.50
CA ALA A 111 -3.95 21.33 11.01
C ALA A 111 -2.68 20.77 11.68
N ILE A 112 -2.68 20.59 13.00
CA ILE A 112 -1.52 20.00 13.70
C ILE A 112 -1.33 18.54 13.32
N THR A 113 -2.42 17.79 13.11
CA THR A 113 -2.36 16.39 12.66
C THR A 113 -1.76 16.29 11.25
N ILE A 114 -2.18 17.15 10.33
CA ILE A 114 -1.62 17.20 8.96
C ILE A 114 -0.14 17.60 9.02
N ALA A 115 0.23 18.63 9.80
CA ALA A 115 1.61 19.05 9.95
C ALA A 115 2.50 17.94 10.51
N PHE A 116 2.01 17.21 11.52
CA PHE A 116 2.71 16.05 12.08
C PHE A 116 2.86 14.92 11.04
N PHE A 117 1.81 14.59 10.29
CA PHE A 117 1.84 13.55 9.27
C PHE A 117 2.82 13.90 8.14
N LEU A 118 2.83 15.14 7.67
CA LEU A 118 3.78 15.62 6.67
C LEU A 118 5.22 15.55 7.19
N GLY A 119 5.48 16.07 8.40
CA GLY A 119 6.81 16.03 9.01
C GLY A 119 7.34 14.61 9.21
N LEU A 120 6.51 13.72 9.77
CA LEU A 120 6.84 12.32 9.98
C LEU A 120 7.06 11.58 8.64
N SER A 121 6.23 11.85 7.63
CA SER A 121 6.37 11.24 6.29
C SER A 121 7.66 11.68 5.61
N THR A 122 8.01 12.97 5.68
CA THR A 122 9.28 13.49 5.14
C THR A 122 10.48 12.88 5.86
N PHE A 123 10.45 12.81 7.20
CA PHE A 123 11.51 12.17 7.99
C PHE A 123 11.67 10.69 7.63
N SER A 124 10.55 9.95 7.53
CA SER A 124 10.55 8.55 7.13
C SER A 124 11.08 8.35 5.71
N ALA A 125 10.74 9.22 4.77
CA ALA A 125 11.20 9.15 3.38
C ALA A 125 12.72 9.36 3.28
N ILE A 126 13.26 10.35 4.01
CA ILE A 126 14.71 10.59 4.06
C ILE A 126 15.41 9.37 4.67
N MET A 127 14.95 8.89 5.82
CA MET A 127 15.52 7.71 6.48
C MET A 127 15.51 6.47 5.57
N GLY A 128 14.39 6.21 4.88
CA GLY A 128 14.24 5.09 3.96
C GLY A 128 15.11 5.22 2.70
N ALA A 129 15.18 6.42 2.11
CA ALA A 129 16.03 6.69 0.94
C ALA A 129 17.52 6.55 1.29
N THR A 130 17.96 7.10 2.44
CA THR A 130 19.34 6.96 2.92
C THR A 130 19.66 5.50 3.21
N ALA A 131 18.79 4.77 3.93
CA ALA A 131 19.01 3.35 4.22
C ALA A 131 19.07 2.49 2.94
N GLY A 132 18.16 2.70 1.99
CA GLY A 132 18.15 2.00 0.72
C GLY A 132 19.40 2.30 -0.11
N HIS A 133 19.84 3.56 -0.13
CA HIS A 133 21.07 3.98 -0.81
C HIS A 133 22.32 3.40 -0.14
N VAL A 134 22.38 3.30 1.19
CA VAL A 134 23.54 2.72 1.88
C VAL A 134 23.63 1.21 1.66
N VAL A 135 22.51 0.49 1.81
CA VAL A 135 22.47 -0.98 1.74
C VAL A 135 22.61 -1.48 0.29
N HIS A 136 22.24 -0.68 -0.70
CA HIS A 136 22.24 -1.05 -2.12
C HIS A 136 21.62 -2.44 -2.39
N PRO A 137 20.38 -2.70 -1.94
CA PRO A 137 19.75 -4.00 -2.14
C PRO A 137 19.61 -4.29 -3.64
N GLY A 138 19.91 -5.52 -4.05
CA GLY A 138 19.66 -5.99 -5.42
C GLY A 138 20.82 -5.89 -6.41
N GLN A 139 21.95 -5.26 -6.07
CA GLN A 139 23.12 -5.18 -6.98
C GLN A 139 23.68 -6.55 -7.41
N LYS A 140 23.51 -7.58 -6.56
CA LYS A 140 23.98 -8.96 -6.83
C LYS A 140 23.00 -9.79 -7.68
N ILE A 141 21.81 -9.27 -8.00
CA ILE A 141 20.74 -10.00 -8.70
C ILE A 141 20.77 -9.73 -10.22
N THR A 142 21.47 -8.69 -10.67
CA THR A 142 21.49 -8.25 -12.08
C THR A 142 22.39 -9.11 -12.99
N SER A 143 23.35 -9.86 -12.44
CA SER A 143 24.33 -10.61 -13.25
C SER A 143 23.80 -11.90 -13.88
N SER A 144 22.61 -12.38 -13.48
CA SER A 144 22.06 -13.64 -13.99
C SER A 144 20.59 -13.47 -14.35
N LYS A 145 20.32 -13.24 -15.65
CA LYS A 145 19.02 -13.46 -16.31
C LYS A 145 17.92 -12.42 -16.01
N ILE A 146 18.26 -11.13 -16.03
CA ILE A 146 17.27 -10.10 -16.37
C ILE A 146 17.60 -9.62 -17.78
N GLN A 147 16.93 -10.19 -18.77
CA GLN A 147 16.84 -9.56 -20.09
C GLN A 147 16.32 -8.14 -19.83
N PRO A 148 17.00 -7.08 -20.27
CA PRO A 148 16.51 -5.72 -20.07
C PRO A 148 15.20 -5.61 -20.85
N GLN A 149 14.07 -5.86 -20.17
CA GLN A 149 12.77 -5.43 -20.65
C GLN A 149 12.91 -3.94 -20.81
N SER A 150 12.99 -3.51 -22.08
CA SER A 150 13.05 -2.13 -22.54
C SER A 150 13.67 -1.22 -21.50
N SER A 151 14.99 -1.09 -21.52
CA SER A 151 15.73 -0.02 -20.87
C SER A 151 14.79 1.14 -20.57
N MET A 152 14.33 1.23 -19.31
CA MET A 152 13.95 2.49 -18.71
C MET A 152 15.28 3.23 -18.53
N SER A 153 15.91 3.51 -19.68
CA SER A 153 17.11 4.29 -19.85
C SER A 153 16.80 5.55 -19.10
N GLY A 154 17.56 5.75 -18.02
CA GLY A 154 17.18 6.58 -16.88
C GLY A 154 16.40 7.78 -17.35
N ARG A 155 15.15 7.85 -16.88
CA ARG A 155 14.22 8.96 -17.09
C ARG A 155 14.95 10.26 -16.76
N LYS A 156 15.66 10.82 -17.74
CA LYS A 156 16.07 12.22 -17.81
C LYS A 156 14.84 13.03 -18.24
N GLY A 157 13.69 12.73 -17.62
CA GLY A 157 12.64 13.71 -17.49
C GLY A 157 13.16 14.71 -16.49
N VAL A 158 13.12 15.99 -16.82
CA VAL A 158 13.49 17.05 -15.89
C VAL A 158 12.67 16.81 -14.62
N ILE A 159 13.26 16.91 -13.43
CA ILE A 159 12.55 16.66 -12.16
C ILE A 159 11.25 17.48 -12.10
N LEU A 160 11.27 18.67 -12.71
CA LEU A 160 10.12 19.54 -12.95
C LEU A 160 8.99 18.87 -13.73
N ASP A 161 9.26 18.08 -14.77
CA ASP A 161 8.24 17.31 -15.50
C ASP A 161 7.56 16.28 -14.61
N SER A 162 8.31 15.61 -13.73
CA SER A 162 7.74 14.62 -12.81
C SER A 162 6.89 15.26 -11.72
N MET A 163 7.30 16.44 -11.23
CA MET A 163 6.49 17.22 -10.29
C MET A 163 5.24 17.80 -10.96
N LEU A 164 5.36 18.26 -12.22
CA LEU A 164 4.24 18.73 -13.00
C LEU A 164 3.25 17.59 -13.30
N ASP A 165 3.73 16.40 -13.67
CA ASP A 165 2.92 15.20 -13.88
C ASP A 165 2.17 14.79 -12.61
N LEU A 166 2.81 14.92 -11.43
CA LEU A 166 2.14 14.65 -10.15
C LEU A 166 1.00 15.64 -9.89
N LEU A 167 1.24 16.93 -10.12
CA LEU A 167 0.23 17.97 -9.90
C LEU A 167 -0.94 17.82 -10.89
N TRP A 168 -0.64 17.54 -12.16
CA TRP A 168 -1.66 17.31 -13.20
C TRP A 168 -2.49 16.07 -12.92
N ASN A 169 -1.85 14.97 -12.50
CA ASN A 169 -2.57 13.76 -12.08
C ASN A 169 -3.39 13.96 -10.79
N GLY A 170 -3.09 14.99 -10.00
CA GLY A 170 -3.87 15.37 -8.82
C GLY A 170 -5.24 15.99 -9.15
N VAL A 171 -5.41 16.56 -10.35
CA VAL A 171 -6.67 17.14 -10.85
C VAL A 171 -7.02 16.47 -12.19
N PRO A 172 -7.60 15.27 -12.17
CA PRO A 172 -7.89 14.54 -13.39
C PRO A 172 -8.97 15.25 -14.22
N SER A 173 -8.82 15.18 -15.55
CA SER A 173 -9.84 15.66 -16.50
C SER A 173 -11.12 14.81 -16.46
N ASN A 174 -11.00 13.54 -16.06
CA ASN A 174 -12.10 12.60 -15.88
C ASN A 174 -11.89 11.72 -14.65
N ILE A 175 -12.74 11.89 -13.63
CA ILE A 175 -12.65 11.17 -12.35
C ILE A 175 -12.86 9.66 -12.53
N ILE A 176 -13.75 9.26 -13.46
CA ILE A 176 -14.06 7.86 -13.73
C ILE A 176 -12.85 7.19 -14.39
N GLU A 177 -12.25 7.84 -15.39
CA GLU A 177 -11.08 7.32 -16.09
C GLU A 177 -9.84 7.26 -15.18
N ALA A 178 -9.62 8.30 -14.35
CA ALA A 178 -8.51 8.37 -13.40
C ALA A 178 -8.52 7.24 -12.34
N THR A 179 -9.68 6.62 -12.13
CA THR A 179 -9.83 5.50 -11.20
C THR A 179 -9.26 4.19 -11.78
N PHE A 180 -9.23 4.03 -13.11
CA PHE A 180 -8.79 2.80 -13.80
C PHE A 180 -7.50 2.99 -14.62
N VAL A 181 -7.14 4.22 -14.97
CA VAL A 181 -6.04 4.54 -15.89
C VAL A 181 -5.11 5.55 -15.22
N LYS A 182 -3.80 5.34 -15.37
CA LYS A 182 -2.78 6.35 -15.00
C LYS A 182 -2.16 6.94 -16.26
N GLU A 183 -2.05 8.26 -16.28
CA GLU A 183 -1.38 9.01 -17.35
C GLU A 183 0.07 9.30 -16.94
N TYR A 184 1.01 9.10 -17.87
CA TYR A 184 2.39 9.51 -17.68
C TYR A 184 2.92 10.16 -18.95
N THR A 185 3.77 11.16 -18.75
CA THR A 185 4.55 11.75 -19.83
C THR A 185 5.60 10.75 -20.29
N HIS A 186 5.53 10.36 -21.56
CA HIS A 186 6.61 9.65 -22.25
C HIS A 186 7.43 10.66 -23.06
N VAL A 187 8.71 10.81 -22.72
CA VAL A 187 9.66 11.61 -23.50
C VAL A 187 10.44 10.66 -24.38
N GLU A 188 10.17 10.69 -25.68
CA GLU A 188 10.97 9.98 -26.67
C GLU A 188 12.04 10.92 -27.23
N ILE A 189 13.30 10.48 -27.19
CA ILE A 189 14.41 11.21 -27.80
C ILE A 189 14.40 10.83 -29.29
N VAL A 190 13.87 11.71 -30.14
CA VAL A 190 13.93 11.51 -31.60
C VAL A 190 15.27 12.06 -32.08
N ASN A 191 16.23 11.16 -32.32
CA ASN A 191 17.45 11.53 -33.05
C ASN A 191 17.08 11.64 -34.53
N THR A 192 16.86 12.86 -35.01
CA THR A 192 16.75 13.14 -36.45
C THR A 192 18.15 13.01 -37.06
N SER A 193 18.51 11.82 -37.50
CA SER A 193 19.63 11.63 -38.43
C SER A 193 19.18 12.07 -39.83
N SER A 194 19.03 13.38 -40.06
CA SER A 194 18.98 13.88 -41.42
C SER A 194 20.39 13.85 -41.99
N SER A 195 20.57 13.07 -43.05
CA SER A 195 21.77 13.02 -43.85
C SER A 195 22.11 14.45 -44.33
N GLY A 196 23.12 15.08 -43.75
CA GLY A 196 23.82 16.20 -44.40
C GLY A 196 23.74 17.61 -43.80
N THR A 197 23.55 17.83 -42.50
CA THR A 197 23.86 19.16 -41.91
C THR A 197 24.34 19.07 -40.45
N LEU A 198 25.47 19.72 -40.14
CA LEU A 198 26.24 19.63 -38.89
C LEU A 198 25.60 20.29 -37.64
N ASN A 199 24.28 20.24 -37.49
CA ASN A 199 23.59 20.70 -36.27
C ASN A 199 22.43 19.74 -35.96
N GLY A 200 22.74 18.66 -35.24
CA GLY A 200 21.71 17.76 -34.72
C GLY A 200 20.89 18.45 -33.63
N SER A 201 19.69 18.91 -33.98
CA SER A 201 18.71 19.34 -32.99
C SER A 201 18.04 18.11 -32.38
N VAL A 202 18.25 17.88 -31.08
CA VAL A 202 17.55 16.84 -30.33
C VAL A 202 16.13 17.32 -30.07
N ILE A 203 15.16 16.80 -30.83
CA ILE A 203 13.75 17.12 -30.62
C ILE A 203 13.17 16.15 -29.59
N TYR A 204 12.80 16.68 -28.44
CA TYR A 204 12.07 15.96 -27.41
C TYR A 204 10.60 15.88 -27.83
N LYS A 205 10.13 14.68 -28.22
CA LYS A 205 8.70 14.47 -28.46
C LYS A 205 8.05 14.04 -27.16
N LYS A 206 7.20 14.91 -26.60
CA LYS A 206 6.41 14.65 -25.41
C LYS A 206 5.05 14.07 -25.84
N SER A 207 4.76 12.82 -25.50
CA SER A 207 3.43 12.23 -25.70
C SER A 207 2.86 11.72 -24.38
N LEU A 208 1.58 11.99 -24.15
CA LEU A 208 0.84 11.41 -23.04
C LEU A 208 0.52 9.97 -23.42
N GLN A 209 1.03 9.01 -22.66
CA GLN A 209 0.68 7.61 -22.81
C GLN A 209 -0.15 7.16 -21.63
N GLN A 210 -1.22 6.42 -21.92
CA GLN A 210 -2.13 5.88 -20.93
C GLN A 210 -1.80 4.40 -20.70
N LYS A 211 -1.53 4.00 -19.45
CA LYS A 211 -1.46 2.58 -19.08
C LYS A 211 -2.76 2.19 -18.42
N LYS A 212 -3.56 1.42 -19.15
CA LYS A 212 -4.75 0.76 -18.63
C LYS A 212 -4.31 -0.29 -17.61
N GLY A 213 -4.84 -0.20 -16.39
CA GLY A 213 -4.63 -1.17 -15.31
C GLY A 213 -5.36 -2.49 -15.57
#